data_AF-A0A5E5QRW9-F1
#
_entry.id   AF-A0A5E5QRW9-F1
#
_cell.length_a   1.000
_cell.length_b   1.000
_cell.length_c   1.000
_cell.angle_alpha   90.00
_cell.angle_beta   90.00
_cell.angle_gamma   90.00
#
_symmetry.space_group_name_H-M   'P 1'
#
loop_
_entity.id
_entity.type
_entity.pdbx_description
1 polymer ?
#
loop_
_entity_poly.entity_id
_entity_poly.type
_entity_poly.pdbx_seq_one_letter_code
_entity_poly.pdbx_strand_id
1 'polypeptide(L)'
;TSFLKALQIALGNRQFVSQDDFFIKNDRCAEQITIDVLIVPVDAGKQNDDFSEDWEVLFTTDRIRTDGIKSFLPLRTTVTFDAIKNSYKVQQTILKEWPSKTDWLKADKGNKTTFRFDELPFFYMDAQRDILEDTKLRSSYLGKMLSKIEYSADDIKAIEQQIEQLNEKAVSSSDILSNIKETLKGLDSALDNQSGGIEITPFTKKIRDLNKGLTIYYGDSQDSFSMEYHGMGTRSWSSLLTLKSFICLLASNAKKEKTVFFPILAIEEPEAHLHPNAQKQLYSQINSIAGQKIISTHSPYIAAVAELGQIRNFYKDQGVYCGRV
;
A
#
# COMPACT_ATOMS: atom_id res chain seq x y z
N THR A 1 -11.81 5.20 7.21
CA THR A 1 -12.93 5.92 6.56
C THR A 1 -13.58 5.08 5.46
N SER A 2 -14.91 5.01 5.42
CA SER A 2 -15.64 4.18 4.44
C SER A 2 -15.40 4.59 2.97
N PHE A 3 -15.09 5.85 2.71
CA PHE A 3 -14.81 6.33 1.36
C PHE A 3 -13.49 5.79 0.80
N LEU A 4 -12.38 5.88 1.54
CA LEU A 4 -11.10 5.31 1.09
C LEU A 4 -11.17 3.79 1.00
N LYS A 5 -11.92 3.14 1.92
CA LYS A 5 -12.21 1.71 1.84
C LYS A 5 -12.97 1.34 0.55
N ALA A 6 -13.96 2.12 0.15
CA ALA A 6 -14.66 1.93 -1.12
C ALA A 6 -13.70 2.04 -2.32
N LEU A 7 -12.79 3.02 -2.33
CA LEU A 7 -11.76 3.11 -3.37
C LEU A 7 -10.80 1.92 -3.35
N GLN A 8 -10.43 1.41 -2.16
CA GLN A 8 -9.64 0.18 -2.04
C GLN A 8 -10.36 -1.02 -2.64
N ILE A 9 -11.68 -1.14 -2.47
CA ILE A 9 -12.48 -2.21 -3.08
C ILE A 9 -12.50 -2.07 -4.61
N ALA A 10 -12.70 -0.85 -5.12
CA ALA A 10 -12.84 -0.59 -6.55
C ALA A 10 -11.53 -0.67 -7.34
N LEU A 11 -10.42 -0.20 -6.76
CA LEU A 11 -9.13 -0.01 -7.46
C LEU A 11 -7.97 -0.83 -6.86
N GLY A 12 -8.16 -1.44 -5.68
CA GLY A 12 -7.13 -2.21 -5.01
C GLY A 12 -6.96 -3.64 -5.53
N ASN A 13 -5.72 -4.14 -5.45
CA ASN A 13 -5.37 -5.50 -5.88
C ASN A 13 -5.84 -6.60 -4.89
N ARG A 14 -5.99 -6.27 -3.61
CA ARG A 14 -6.51 -7.17 -2.57
C ARG A 14 -7.78 -6.60 -1.99
N GLN A 15 -8.88 -7.31 -2.16
CA GLN A 15 -10.20 -6.93 -1.69
C GLN A 15 -10.50 -7.75 -0.43
N PHE A 16 -10.34 -7.12 0.73
CA PHE A 16 -10.86 -7.65 1.99
C PHE A 16 -12.19 -6.94 2.24
N VAL A 17 -13.27 -7.66 1.99
CA VAL A 17 -14.63 -7.22 2.29
C VAL A 17 -15.18 -8.12 3.38
N SER A 18 -15.74 -7.52 4.42
CA SER A 18 -16.48 -8.20 5.48
C SER A 18 -17.93 -7.73 5.52
N GLN A 19 -18.72 -8.32 6.43
CA GLN A 19 -20.09 -7.86 6.67
C GLN A 19 -20.14 -6.43 7.21
N ASP A 20 -19.11 -6.02 7.95
CA ASP A 20 -19.01 -4.69 8.58
C ASP A 20 -18.82 -3.57 7.56
N ASP A 21 -18.42 -3.90 6.32
CA ASP A 21 -18.29 -2.94 5.23
C ASP A 21 -19.66 -2.54 4.62
N PHE A 22 -20.72 -3.30 4.90
CA PHE A 22 -22.06 -3.03 4.38
C PHE A 22 -22.79 -2.03 5.28
N PHE A 23 -23.58 -1.15 4.65
CA PHE A 23 -24.36 -0.15 5.38
C PHE A 23 -25.48 -0.83 6.18
N ILE A 24 -25.54 -0.55 7.48
CA ILE A 24 -26.58 -1.06 8.39
C ILE A 24 -27.49 0.10 8.81
N LYS A 25 -28.82 -0.09 8.65
CA LYS A 25 -29.84 0.84 9.15
C LYS A 25 -31.00 0.07 9.76
N ASN A 26 -31.31 0.34 11.03
CA ASN A 26 -32.42 -0.28 11.78
C ASN A 26 -32.43 -1.82 11.62
N ASP A 27 -31.30 -2.47 11.96
CA ASP A 27 -31.07 -3.92 11.88
C ASP A 27 -31.15 -4.55 10.47
N ARG A 28 -31.28 -3.73 9.42
CA ARG A 28 -31.16 -4.19 8.03
C ARG A 28 -29.79 -3.87 7.50
N CYS A 29 -29.06 -4.92 7.10
CA CYS A 29 -27.82 -4.80 6.35
C CYS A 29 -28.15 -4.62 4.86
N ALA A 30 -27.43 -3.71 4.19
CA ALA A 30 -27.50 -3.61 2.75
C ALA A 30 -27.06 -4.94 2.11
N GLU A 31 -27.73 -5.36 1.04
CA GLU A 31 -27.41 -6.61 0.34
C GLU A 31 -26.27 -6.43 -0.69
N GLN A 32 -26.03 -5.19 -1.10
CA GLN A 32 -25.08 -4.84 -2.14
C GLN A 32 -24.35 -3.53 -1.84
N ILE A 33 -23.03 -3.53 -2.04
CA ILE A 33 -22.23 -2.30 -2.16
C ILE A 33 -22.09 -1.96 -3.64
N THR A 34 -22.30 -0.71 -4.02
CA THR A 34 -22.08 -0.22 -5.40
C THR A 34 -21.16 0.98 -5.35
N ILE A 35 -20.11 0.97 -6.17
CA ILE A 35 -19.07 1.99 -6.20
C ILE A 35 -18.81 2.33 -7.66
N ASP A 36 -19.02 3.58 -8.04
CA ASP A 36 -18.72 4.09 -9.37
C ASP A 36 -17.49 4.99 -9.32
N VAL A 37 -16.54 4.74 -10.21
CA VAL A 37 -15.31 5.52 -10.39
C VAL A 37 -15.27 5.99 -11.83
N LEU A 38 -15.10 7.30 -12.01
CA LEU A 38 -14.84 7.90 -13.32
C LEU A 38 -13.34 8.22 -13.42
N ILE A 39 -12.66 7.63 -14.39
CA ILE A 39 -11.28 7.96 -14.73
C ILE A 39 -11.31 8.85 -15.96
N VAL A 40 -10.57 9.96 -15.91
CA VAL A 40 -10.49 10.94 -16.99
C VAL A 40 -9.02 11.28 -17.27
N PRO A 41 -8.66 11.62 -18.51
CA PRO A 41 -7.31 12.08 -18.82
C PRO A 41 -7.09 13.47 -18.23
N VAL A 42 -5.99 13.68 -17.53
CA VAL A 42 -5.66 14.96 -16.88
C VAL A 42 -4.23 15.34 -17.21
N ASP A 43 -4.02 16.59 -17.59
CA ASP A 43 -2.70 17.21 -17.71
C ASP A 43 -2.67 18.54 -16.93
N ALA A 44 -1.61 18.74 -16.15
CA ALA A 44 -1.43 19.91 -15.28
C ALA A 44 -2.69 20.31 -14.45
N GLY A 45 -3.46 19.32 -14.00
CA GLY A 45 -4.68 19.53 -13.19
C GLY A 45 -5.93 19.91 -13.99
N LYS A 46 -5.88 19.90 -15.32
CA LYS A 46 -7.03 20.12 -16.21
C LYS A 46 -7.36 18.83 -16.96
N GLN A 47 -8.65 18.55 -17.09
CA GLN A 47 -9.09 17.40 -17.88
C GLN A 47 -8.82 17.68 -19.36
N ASN A 48 -8.08 16.78 -20.01
CA ASN A 48 -7.89 16.75 -21.46
C ASN A 48 -9.09 16.12 -22.15
N ASP A 49 -9.15 16.27 -23.47
CA ASP A 49 -10.21 15.66 -24.27
C ASP A 49 -9.97 14.15 -24.41
N ASP A 50 -8.75 13.71 -24.73
CA ASP A 50 -8.45 12.29 -24.95
C ASP A 50 -7.37 11.72 -24.03
N PHE A 51 -7.40 10.40 -23.83
CA PHE A 51 -6.30 9.66 -23.21
C PHE A 51 -5.08 9.67 -24.15
N SER A 52 -3.87 9.64 -23.59
CA SER A 52 -2.69 9.45 -24.44
C SER A 52 -2.67 8.05 -25.03
N GLU A 53 -1.97 7.87 -26.16
CA GLU A 53 -1.87 6.58 -26.86
C GLU A 53 -1.49 5.42 -25.92
N ASP A 54 -0.51 5.63 -25.03
CA ASP A 54 -0.10 4.61 -24.05
C ASP A 54 -1.23 4.18 -23.10
N TRP A 55 -2.07 5.13 -22.66
CA TRP A 55 -3.23 4.83 -21.80
C TRP A 55 -4.37 4.19 -22.59
N GLU A 56 -4.56 4.56 -23.86
CA GLU A 56 -5.55 3.91 -24.73
C GLU A 56 -5.20 2.46 -25.01
N VAL A 57 -3.92 2.18 -25.27
CA VAL A 57 -3.40 0.81 -25.43
C VAL A 57 -3.61 0.01 -24.14
N LEU A 58 -3.29 0.60 -22.99
CA LEU A 58 -3.43 -0.08 -21.71
C LEU A 58 -4.90 -0.33 -21.32
N PHE A 59 -5.74 0.70 -21.38
CA PHE A 59 -7.14 0.60 -20.99
C PHE A 59 -8.00 -0.13 -22.00
N THR A 60 -7.52 -0.28 -23.23
CA THR A 60 -8.20 -0.85 -24.39
C THR A 60 -9.45 -0.05 -24.80
N THR A 61 -9.67 0.08 -26.11
CA THR A 61 -10.76 0.92 -26.66
C THR A 61 -12.15 0.45 -26.26
N ASP A 62 -12.31 -0.81 -25.83
CA ASP A 62 -13.59 -1.34 -25.33
C ASP A 62 -13.98 -0.81 -23.95
N ARG A 63 -13.04 -0.23 -23.19
CA ARG A 63 -13.31 0.32 -21.84
C ARG A 63 -13.49 1.84 -21.84
N ILE A 64 -12.92 2.53 -22.82
CA ILE A 64 -13.04 3.98 -22.96
C ILE A 64 -14.40 4.32 -23.58
N ARG A 65 -15.01 5.41 -23.12
CA ARG A 65 -16.24 6.02 -23.63
C ARG A 65 -15.96 7.47 -24.00
N THR A 66 -16.78 8.03 -24.88
CA THR A 66 -16.75 9.45 -25.22
C THR A 66 -18.13 10.05 -25.05
N ASP A 67 -18.22 11.28 -24.57
CA ASP A 67 -19.45 12.09 -24.58
C ASP A 67 -19.59 12.94 -25.85
N GLY A 68 -18.75 12.66 -26.86
CA GLY A 68 -18.66 13.39 -28.12
C GLY A 68 -17.52 14.41 -28.14
N ILE A 69 -16.99 14.81 -26.98
CA ILE A 69 -15.85 15.73 -26.87
C ILE A 69 -14.75 15.12 -26.02
N LYS A 70 -15.11 14.53 -24.88
CA LYS A 70 -14.17 14.03 -23.89
C LYS A 70 -14.27 12.53 -23.71
N SER A 71 -13.10 11.91 -23.71
CA SER A 71 -12.89 10.52 -23.37
C SER A 71 -12.85 10.30 -21.86
N PHE A 72 -13.45 9.21 -21.40
CA PHE A 72 -13.50 8.82 -20.00
C PHE A 72 -13.68 7.30 -19.85
N LEU A 73 -13.39 6.78 -18.67
CA LEU A 73 -13.58 5.36 -18.33
C LEU A 73 -14.49 5.26 -17.10
N PRO A 74 -15.75 4.81 -17.28
CA PRO A 74 -16.71 4.69 -16.20
C PRO A 74 -16.72 3.27 -15.61
N LEU A 75 -16.03 3.07 -14.50
CA LEU A 75 -15.94 1.79 -13.81
C LEU A 75 -17.00 1.68 -12.71
N ARG A 76 -17.84 0.64 -12.76
CA ARG A 76 -18.71 0.23 -11.64
C ARG A 76 -18.16 -1.02 -10.98
N THR A 77 -18.05 -0.99 -9.66
CA THR A 77 -17.75 -2.13 -8.81
C THR A 77 -18.96 -2.44 -7.93
N THR A 78 -19.45 -3.69 -7.99
CA THR A 78 -20.52 -4.18 -7.13
C THR A 78 -20.02 -5.30 -6.25
N VAL A 79 -20.37 -5.29 -4.96
CA VAL A 79 -20.08 -6.38 -4.03
C VAL A 79 -21.37 -6.97 -3.51
N THR A 80 -21.51 -8.29 -3.61
CA THR A 80 -22.67 -9.05 -3.14
C THR A 80 -22.19 -10.29 -2.39
N PHE A 81 -22.97 -10.73 -1.39
CA PHE A 81 -22.68 -12.00 -0.71
C PHE A 81 -23.14 -13.20 -1.57
N ASP A 82 -22.25 -14.14 -1.83
CA ASP A 82 -22.54 -15.41 -2.49
C ASP A 82 -22.78 -16.48 -1.41
N ALA A 83 -24.05 -16.81 -1.17
CA ALA A 83 -24.46 -17.76 -0.14
C ALA A 83 -23.97 -19.20 -0.42
N ILE A 84 -23.76 -19.57 -1.69
CA ILE A 84 -23.28 -20.91 -2.05
C ILE A 84 -21.81 -21.04 -1.69
N LYS A 85 -21.01 -20.01 -1.98
CA LYS A 85 -19.57 -19.99 -1.70
C LYS A 85 -19.22 -19.47 -0.31
N ASN A 86 -20.22 -19.02 0.46
CA ASN A 86 -20.05 -18.35 1.74
C ASN A 86 -18.95 -17.26 1.69
N SER A 87 -18.98 -16.43 0.65
CA SER A 87 -17.94 -15.42 0.40
C SER A 87 -18.49 -14.20 -0.33
N TYR A 88 -17.80 -13.07 -0.20
CA TYR A 88 -18.15 -11.85 -0.92
C TYR A 88 -17.61 -11.89 -2.35
N LYS A 89 -18.51 -11.71 -3.31
CA LYS A 89 -18.18 -11.62 -4.73
C LYS A 89 -18.09 -10.16 -5.16
N VAL A 90 -16.93 -9.77 -5.66
CA VAL A 90 -16.72 -8.47 -6.30
C VAL A 90 -16.85 -8.63 -7.82
N GLN A 91 -17.66 -7.79 -8.45
CA GLN A 91 -17.84 -7.75 -9.90
C GLN A 91 -17.61 -6.33 -10.40
N GLN A 92 -16.74 -6.21 -11.42
CA GLN A 92 -16.46 -4.94 -12.10
C GLN A 92 -17.13 -4.91 -13.48
N THR A 93 -17.60 -3.74 -13.88
CA THR A 93 -18.31 -3.50 -15.14
C THR A 93 -17.93 -2.13 -15.69
N ILE A 94 -17.69 -2.02 -17.00
CA ILE A 94 -17.58 -0.71 -17.65
C ILE A 94 -18.97 -0.26 -18.06
N LEU A 95 -19.41 0.89 -17.54
CA LEU A 95 -20.72 1.46 -17.89
C LEU A 95 -20.73 1.95 -19.35
N LYS A 96 -21.93 2.05 -19.93
CA LYS A 96 -22.08 2.62 -21.29
C LYS A 96 -21.94 4.14 -21.31
N GLU A 97 -22.39 4.79 -20.24
CA GLU A 97 -22.36 6.23 -20.04
C GLU A 97 -22.08 6.53 -18.57
N TRP A 98 -21.62 7.76 -18.27
CA TRP A 98 -21.50 8.21 -16.90
C TRP A 98 -22.84 8.78 -16.42
N PRO A 99 -23.49 8.17 -15.41
CA PRO A 99 -24.86 8.52 -15.09
C PRO A 99 -24.98 9.79 -14.24
N SER A 100 -26.17 10.40 -14.27
CA SER A 100 -26.51 11.49 -13.36
C SER A 100 -26.64 10.99 -11.91
N LYS A 101 -26.40 11.88 -10.94
CA LYS A 101 -26.40 11.53 -9.51
C LYS A 101 -27.75 10.99 -9.01
N THR A 102 -28.88 11.36 -9.59
CA THR A 102 -30.21 10.96 -9.10
C THR A 102 -30.55 9.50 -9.41
N ASP A 103 -30.12 8.99 -10.55
CA ASP A 103 -30.48 7.65 -11.03
C ASP A 103 -29.27 6.75 -11.29
N TRP A 104 -28.10 7.11 -10.73
CA TRP A 104 -26.84 6.43 -11.01
C TRP A 104 -26.93 4.91 -10.81
N LEU A 105 -27.60 4.42 -9.77
CA LEU A 105 -27.76 2.97 -9.53
C LEU A 105 -28.48 2.22 -10.66
N LYS A 106 -29.32 2.90 -11.46
CA LYS A 106 -30.06 2.32 -12.59
C LYS A 106 -29.29 2.35 -13.91
N ALA A 107 -28.09 2.93 -13.93
CA ALA A 107 -27.26 3.03 -15.13
C ALA A 107 -27.07 1.67 -15.81
N ASP A 108 -27.08 1.69 -17.15
CA ASP A 108 -26.91 0.48 -17.96
C ASP A 108 -25.59 -0.22 -17.60
N LYS A 109 -25.74 -1.45 -17.11
CA LYS A 109 -24.64 -2.34 -16.80
C LYS A 109 -24.07 -2.82 -18.13
N GLY A 110 -23.02 -2.14 -18.58
CA GLY A 110 -22.27 -2.55 -19.78
C GLY A 110 -21.51 -3.86 -19.58
N ASN A 111 -20.30 -3.94 -20.13
CA ASN A 111 -19.56 -5.20 -20.17
C ASN A 111 -18.86 -5.49 -18.84
N LYS A 112 -19.00 -6.73 -18.35
CA LYS A 112 -18.20 -7.21 -17.21
C LYS A 112 -16.73 -7.21 -17.60
N THR A 113 -15.88 -6.82 -16.66
CA THR A 113 -14.44 -6.76 -16.89
C THR A 113 -13.66 -7.10 -15.62
N THR A 114 -12.36 -7.33 -15.77
CA THR A 114 -11.41 -7.29 -14.66
C THR A 114 -10.59 -6.01 -14.79
N PHE A 115 -10.64 -5.16 -13.77
CA PHE A 115 -9.96 -3.87 -13.77
C PHE A 115 -8.80 -3.92 -12.77
N ARG A 116 -7.62 -4.34 -13.26
CA ARG A 116 -6.36 -4.41 -12.51
C ARG A 116 -5.21 -4.07 -13.46
N PHE A 117 -4.41 -3.10 -13.08
CA PHE A 117 -3.28 -2.61 -13.87
C PHE A 117 -2.10 -2.35 -12.94
N ASP A 118 -0.91 -2.82 -13.32
CA ASP A 118 0.30 -2.59 -12.56
C ASP A 118 0.81 -1.14 -12.75
N GLU A 119 0.40 -0.51 -13.85
CA GLU A 119 0.63 0.89 -14.23
C GLU A 119 -0.29 1.88 -13.50
N LEU A 120 -1.42 1.42 -12.98
CA LEU A 120 -2.36 2.22 -12.15
C LEU A 120 -2.51 1.62 -10.74
N PRO A 121 -1.41 1.48 -9.97
CA PRO A 121 -1.45 0.79 -8.70
C PRO A 121 -2.17 1.63 -7.64
N PHE A 122 -3.03 0.97 -6.86
CA PHE A 122 -3.67 1.58 -5.69
C PHE A 122 -2.95 1.19 -4.39
N PHE A 123 -2.56 2.21 -3.64
CA PHE A 123 -1.88 2.11 -2.35
C PHE A 123 -2.80 2.64 -1.25
N TYR A 124 -2.93 1.88 -0.15
CA TYR A 124 -3.77 2.24 0.98
C TYR A 124 -2.94 2.20 2.26
N MET A 125 -3.02 3.27 3.05
CA MET A 125 -2.49 3.33 4.40
C MET A 125 -3.62 3.65 5.38
N ASP A 126 -3.82 2.79 6.37
CA ASP A 126 -4.75 3.06 7.46
C ASP A 126 -4.15 4.01 8.51
N ALA A 127 -4.97 4.36 9.51
CA ALA A 127 -4.60 5.23 10.62
C ALA A 127 -3.68 4.55 11.65
N GLN A 128 -3.64 3.22 11.72
CA GLN A 128 -2.91 2.43 12.72
C GLN A 128 -1.56 1.90 12.22
N ARG A 129 -1.11 2.35 11.04
CA ARG A 129 0.19 2.02 10.44
C ARG A 129 1.35 2.11 11.43
N ASP A 130 2.18 1.06 11.44
CA ASP A 130 3.35 0.94 12.30
C ASP A 130 4.50 0.24 11.56
N ILE A 131 5.63 0.93 11.45
CA ILE A 131 6.80 0.44 10.73
C ILE A 131 7.38 -0.84 11.35
N LEU A 132 7.17 -1.07 12.65
CA LEU A 132 7.62 -2.30 13.32
C LEU A 132 6.84 -3.54 12.86
N GLU A 133 5.58 -3.37 12.47
CA GLU A 133 4.79 -4.44 11.86
C GLU A 133 5.12 -4.57 10.37
N ASP A 134 5.40 -3.45 9.70
CA ASP A 134 5.83 -3.45 8.31
C ASP A 134 7.15 -4.22 8.09
N THR A 135 8.14 -4.11 8.98
CA THR A 135 9.42 -4.84 8.87
C THR A 135 9.23 -6.36 8.95
N LYS A 136 8.28 -6.84 9.76
CA LYS A 136 7.99 -8.27 9.95
C LYS A 136 7.25 -8.88 8.77
N LEU A 137 6.40 -8.10 8.10
CA LEU A 137 5.51 -8.59 7.05
C LEU A 137 6.13 -8.43 5.66
N ARG A 138 6.48 -9.55 5.00
CA ARG A 138 6.94 -9.56 3.59
C ARG A 138 5.96 -8.89 2.62
N SER A 139 4.66 -8.87 2.95
CA SER A 139 3.63 -8.25 2.12
C SER A 139 3.47 -6.74 2.32
N SER A 140 4.10 -6.16 3.35
CA SER A 140 4.10 -4.71 3.57
C SER A 140 4.85 -4.00 2.45
N TYR A 141 4.73 -2.67 2.38
CA TYR A 141 5.48 -1.89 1.39
C TYR A 141 6.98 -1.95 1.63
N LEU A 142 7.41 -1.92 2.90
CA LEU A 142 8.81 -2.13 3.27
C LEU A 142 9.28 -3.53 2.86
N GLY A 143 8.54 -4.58 3.25
CA GLY A 143 8.89 -5.97 2.96
C GLY A 143 9.03 -6.23 1.47
N LYS A 144 8.12 -5.69 0.66
CA LYS A 144 8.20 -5.73 -0.81
C LYS A 144 9.43 -4.98 -1.34
N MET A 145 9.70 -3.77 -0.84
CA MET A 145 10.88 -3.01 -1.21
C MET A 145 12.17 -3.79 -0.90
N LEU A 146 12.28 -4.36 0.30
CA LEU A 146 13.45 -5.16 0.71
C LEU A 146 13.64 -6.40 -0.15
N SER A 147 12.55 -7.07 -0.56
CA SER A 147 12.62 -8.23 -1.46
C SER A 147 13.10 -7.89 -2.88
N LYS A 148 13.14 -6.61 -3.23
CA LYS A 148 13.59 -6.11 -4.55
C LYS A 148 15.02 -5.58 -4.52
N ILE A 149 15.71 -5.68 -3.38
CA ILE A 149 17.12 -5.34 -3.31
C ILE A 149 17.90 -6.41 -4.09
N GLU A 150 18.58 -5.97 -5.13
CA GLU A 150 19.43 -6.80 -5.97
C GLU A 150 20.90 -6.51 -5.64
N TYR A 151 21.68 -7.58 -5.53
CA TYR A 151 23.12 -7.54 -5.34
C TYR A 151 23.77 -8.30 -6.48
N SER A 152 24.99 -7.91 -6.87
CA SER A 152 25.76 -8.70 -7.83
C SER A 152 26.12 -10.06 -7.22
N ALA A 153 26.37 -11.08 -8.05
CA ALA A 153 26.77 -12.40 -7.55
C ALA A 153 28.06 -12.34 -6.71
N ASP A 154 28.98 -11.44 -7.08
CA ASP A 154 30.23 -11.20 -6.37
C ASP A 154 29.98 -10.54 -5.00
N ASP A 155 29.10 -9.52 -4.94
CA ASP A 155 28.72 -8.89 -3.67
C ASP A 155 28.00 -9.89 -2.75
N ILE A 156 27.12 -10.75 -3.31
CA ILE A 156 26.44 -11.77 -2.53
C ILE A 156 27.46 -12.69 -1.86
N LYS A 157 28.42 -13.19 -2.63
CA LYS A 157 29.46 -14.08 -2.11
C LYS A 157 30.32 -13.38 -1.05
N ALA A 158 30.72 -12.13 -1.32
CA ALA A 158 31.55 -11.35 -0.40
C ALA A 158 30.84 -11.06 0.93
N ILE A 159 29.58 -10.63 0.90
CA ILE A 159 28.79 -10.33 2.10
C ILE A 159 28.48 -11.61 2.88
N GLU A 160 28.10 -12.71 2.21
CA GLU A 160 27.81 -13.98 2.90
C GLU A 160 29.05 -14.56 3.58
N GLN A 161 30.24 -14.39 3.00
CA GLN A 161 31.49 -14.80 3.63
C GLN A 161 31.80 -13.96 4.88
N GLN A 162 31.53 -12.65 4.86
CA GLN A 162 31.69 -11.79 6.05
C GLN A 162 30.71 -12.17 7.16
N ILE A 163 29.46 -12.49 6.81
CA ILE A 163 28.44 -12.96 7.73
C ILE A 163 28.86 -14.27 8.40
N GLU A 164 29.43 -15.21 7.63
CA GLU A 164 29.92 -16.49 8.15
C GLU A 164 31.01 -16.27 9.20
N GLN A 165 32.03 -15.47 8.87
CA GLN A 165 33.10 -15.11 9.80
C GLN A 165 32.57 -14.40 11.06
N LEU A 166 31.58 -13.52 10.91
CA LEU A 166 30.97 -12.82 12.04
C LEU A 166 30.20 -13.79 12.96
N ASN A 167 29.46 -14.74 12.39
CA ASN A 167 28.75 -15.77 13.14
C ASN A 167 29.72 -16.69 13.89
N GLU A 168 30.80 -17.15 13.24
CA GLU A 168 31.83 -17.97 13.89
C GLU A 168 32.48 -17.22 15.07
N LYS A 169 32.83 -15.95 14.86
CA LYS A 169 33.40 -15.09 15.90
C LYS A 169 32.42 -14.92 17.06
N ALA A 170 31.15 -14.62 16.78
CA ALA A 170 30.15 -14.40 17.82
C ALA A 170 29.90 -15.64 18.70
N VAL A 171 29.84 -16.83 18.09
CA VAL A 171 29.66 -18.09 18.83
C VAL A 171 30.91 -18.44 19.64
N SER A 172 32.09 -18.42 19.00
CA SER A 172 33.35 -18.78 19.68
C SER A 172 33.75 -17.80 20.79
N SER A 173 33.32 -16.54 20.70
CA SER A 173 33.60 -15.53 21.73
C SER A 173 32.62 -15.56 22.90
N SER A 174 31.61 -16.44 22.87
CA SER A 174 30.59 -16.54 23.92
C SER A 174 30.50 -17.98 24.45
N ASP A 175 30.85 -18.18 25.71
CA ASP A 175 30.71 -19.48 26.40
C ASP A 175 29.26 -20.00 26.35
N ILE A 176 28.26 -19.11 26.52
CA ILE A 176 26.84 -19.48 26.49
C ILE A 176 26.46 -20.06 25.12
N LEU A 177 26.69 -19.31 24.03
CA LEU A 177 26.40 -19.77 22.66
C LEU A 177 27.17 -21.04 22.29
N SER A 178 28.44 -21.15 22.71
CA SER A 178 29.25 -22.36 22.50
C SER A 178 28.68 -23.58 23.23
N ASN A 179 28.26 -23.42 24.49
CA ASN A 179 27.65 -24.49 25.26
C ASN A 179 26.29 -24.92 24.69
N ILE A 180 25.46 -23.98 24.23
CA ILE A 180 24.18 -24.30 23.57
C ILE A 180 24.47 -25.09 22.28
N LYS A 181 25.47 -24.68 21.49
CA LYS A 181 25.85 -25.40 20.26
C LYS A 181 26.26 -26.83 20.57
N GLU A 182 27.09 -27.04 21.58
CA GLU A 182 27.53 -28.37 21.99
C GLU A 182 26.38 -29.23 22.51
N THR A 183 25.49 -28.66 23.32
CA THR A 183 24.32 -29.37 23.85
C THR A 183 23.39 -29.82 22.73
N LEU A 184 23.16 -28.95 21.75
CA LEU A 184 22.27 -29.27 20.64
C LEU A 184 22.83 -30.37 19.73
N LYS A 185 24.15 -30.58 19.64
CA LYS A 185 24.74 -31.73 18.92
C LYS A 185 24.19 -33.09 19.36
N GLY A 186 23.60 -33.19 20.56
CA GLY A 186 22.86 -34.38 20.98
C GLY A 186 21.73 -34.78 20.02
N LEU A 187 21.14 -33.84 19.27
CA LEU A 187 20.11 -34.13 18.25
C LEU A 187 20.66 -34.92 17.05
N ASP A 188 21.96 -34.83 16.76
CA ASP A 188 22.59 -35.60 15.67
C ASP A 188 22.46 -37.12 15.93
N SER A 189 22.49 -37.53 17.21
CA SER A 189 22.29 -38.92 17.62
C SER A 189 20.86 -39.43 17.46
N ALA A 190 19.87 -38.52 17.41
CA ALA A 190 18.45 -38.86 17.34
C ALA A 190 17.89 -38.83 15.90
N LEU A 191 18.56 -38.13 14.97
CA LEU A 191 18.04 -37.85 13.63
C LEU A 191 18.72 -38.65 12.50
N ASP A 192 19.64 -39.58 12.81
CA ASP A 192 20.41 -40.41 11.86
C ASP A 192 21.02 -39.60 10.69
N ASN A 193 21.34 -38.33 10.96
CA ASN A 193 21.87 -37.39 9.97
C ASN A 193 23.39 -37.49 9.97
N GLN A 194 23.95 -38.33 9.09
CA GLN A 194 25.41 -38.52 8.97
C GLN A 194 26.17 -37.29 8.40
N SER A 195 25.48 -36.19 8.05
CA SER A 195 26.09 -35.05 7.34
C SER A 195 25.57 -33.66 7.73
N GLY A 196 24.66 -33.56 8.70
CA GLY A 196 24.00 -32.29 9.03
C GLY A 196 24.34 -31.81 10.44
N GLY A 197 25.51 -31.20 10.63
CA GLY A 197 25.90 -30.63 11.92
C GLY A 197 25.02 -29.44 12.31
N ILE A 198 24.66 -29.35 13.59
CA ILE A 198 23.85 -28.25 14.10
C ILE A 198 24.67 -26.96 14.16
N GLU A 199 24.10 -25.91 13.59
CA GLU A 199 24.70 -24.60 13.49
C GLU A 199 23.86 -23.58 14.24
N ILE A 200 24.51 -22.79 15.10
CA ILE A 200 23.90 -21.64 15.75
C ILE A 200 24.44 -20.40 15.04
N THR A 201 23.54 -19.59 14.49
CA THR A 201 23.88 -18.35 13.77
C THR A 201 23.18 -17.16 14.43
N PRO A 202 23.87 -16.39 15.31
CA PRO A 202 23.31 -15.18 15.90
C PRO A 202 22.87 -14.13 14.86
N PHE A 203 23.52 -14.10 13.69
CA PHE A 203 23.18 -13.25 12.56
C PHE A 203 22.61 -14.09 11.40
N THR A 204 21.84 -13.45 10.52
CA THR A 204 21.23 -14.09 9.35
C THR A 204 22.28 -14.70 8.44
N LYS A 205 22.20 -16.00 8.13
CA LYS A 205 23.21 -16.72 7.32
C LYS A 205 23.26 -16.32 5.84
N LYS A 206 22.13 -15.91 5.28
CA LYS A 206 21.98 -15.62 3.84
C LYS A 206 21.43 -14.22 3.63
N ILE A 207 21.87 -13.55 2.57
CA ILE A 207 21.42 -12.18 2.23
C ILE A 207 19.92 -12.11 2.02
N ARG A 208 19.33 -13.14 1.41
CA ARG A 208 17.88 -13.25 1.21
C ARG A 208 17.06 -13.21 2.51
N ASP A 209 17.69 -13.49 3.65
CA ASP A 209 17.07 -13.50 4.97
C ASP A 209 17.36 -12.22 5.78
N LEU A 210 18.11 -11.24 5.23
CA LEU A 210 18.43 -9.98 5.91
C LEU A 210 17.19 -9.21 6.37
N ASN A 211 16.08 -9.32 5.63
CA ASN A 211 14.82 -8.70 6.01
C ASN A 211 14.31 -9.16 7.39
N LYS A 212 14.68 -10.35 7.85
CA LYS A 212 14.27 -10.88 9.16
C LYS A 212 14.99 -10.22 10.34
N GLY A 213 16.14 -9.60 10.09
CA GLY A 213 16.96 -8.93 11.12
C GLY A 213 17.07 -7.43 10.92
N LEU A 214 16.25 -6.83 10.04
CA LEU A 214 16.31 -5.41 9.77
C LEU A 214 15.71 -4.62 10.94
N THR A 215 16.57 -3.87 11.63
CA THR A 215 16.15 -2.89 12.64
C THR A 215 16.49 -1.49 12.15
N ILE A 216 15.51 -0.59 12.20
CA ILE A 216 15.71 0.82 11.86
C ILE A 216 16.09 1.56 13.15
N TYR A 217 17.21 2.28 13.12
CA TYR A 217 17.63 3.16 14.21
C TYR A 217 17.36 4.62 13.84
N TYR A 218 16.91 5.41 14.81
CA TYR A 218 16.67 6.84 14.67
C TYR A 218 17.26 7.58 15.86
N GLY A 219 17.98 8.66 15.57
CA GLY A 219 18.71 9.46 16.56
C GLY A 219 19.73 10.37 15.89
N ASP A 220 20.64 10.93 16.66
CA ASP A 220 21.73 11.77 16.16
C ASP A 220 23.05 10.99 16.04
N SER A 221 24.15 11.70 15.73
CA SER A 221 25.46 11.08 15.54
C SER A 221 26.06 10.45 16.80
N GLN A 222 25.55 10.77 18.00
CA GLN A 222 26.04 10.24 19.27
C GLN A 222 25.13 9.15 19.81
N ASP A 223 23.81 9.37 19.78
CA ASP A 223 22.82 8.44 20.32
C ASP A 223 21.79 8.04 19.26
N SER A 224 21.73 6.74 18.94
CA SER A 224 20.73 6.18 18.04
C SER A 224 19.93 5.08 18.75
N PHE A 225 18.61 5.18 18.70
CA PHE A 225 17.72 4.20 19.33
C PHE A 225 16.95 3.42 18.27
N SER A 226 16.74 2.13 18.51
CA SER A 226 15.84 1.30 17.71
C SER A 226 14.47 1.97 17.63
N MET A 227 13.81 1.83 16.48
CA MET A 227 12.44 2.30 16.23
C MET A 227 11.43 1.80 17.28
N GLU A 228 11.73 0.71 17.98
CA GLU A 228 10.97 0.19 19.12
C GLU A 228 10.85 1.18 20.29
N TYR A 229 11.84 2.07 20.47
CA TYR A 229 11.86 3.07 21.53
C TYR A 229 11.21 4.41 21.11
N HIS A 230 10.71 4.51 19.88
CA HIS A 230 10.13 5.74 19.35
C HIS A 230 8.59 5.76 19.48
N GLY A 231 8.05 6.97 19.66
CA GLY A 231 6.61 7.19 19.77
C GLY A 231 5.84 6.77 18.50
N MET A 232 4.55 6.48 18.67
CA MET A 232 3.67 6.03 17.56
C MET A 232 3.68 7.00 16.38
N GLY A 233 3.76 8.31 16.60
CA GLY A 233 3.84 9.30 15.53
C GLY A 233 5.07 9.11 14.64
N THR A 234 6.26 8.94 15.22
CA THR A 234 7.50 8.71 14.46
C THR A 234 7.47 7.39 13.69
N ARG A 235 6.96 6.33 14.31
CA ARG A 235 6.80 5.01 13.69
C ARG A 235 5.84 5.07 12.49
N SER A 236 4.69 5.71 12.69
CA SER A 236 3.67 5.94 11.68
C SER A 236 4.16 6.79 10.51
N TRP A 237 4.93 7.85 10.79
CA TRP A 237 5.57 8.66 9.76
C TRP A 237 6.62 7.84 8.98
N SER A 238 7.39 7.00 9.65
CA SER A 238 8.40 6.13 9.00
C SER A 238 7.77 5.14 8.01
N SER A 239 6.60 4.56 8.32
CA SER A 239 5.82 3.77 7.36
C SER A 239 5.46 4.55 6.11
N LEU A 240 5.06 5.82 6.26
CA LEU A 240 4.70 6.67 5.12
C LEU A 240 5.91 7.01 4.25
N LEU A 241 7.06 7.32 4.86
CA LEU A 241 8.31 7.58 4.13
C LEU A 241 8.81 6.34 3.39
N THR A 242 8.59 5.17 3.97
CA THR A 242 8.92 3.90 3.32
C THR A 242 8.02 3.64 2.12
N LEU A 243 6.72 3.88 2.25
CA LEU A 243 5.80 3.82 1.12
C LEU A 243 6.17 4.82 0.02
N LYS A 244 6.50 6.07 0.38
CA LYS A 244 7.03 7.05 -0.58
C LYS A 244 8.24 6.51 -1.33
N SER A 245 9.20 5.93 -0.60
CA SER A 245 10.42 5.35 -1.20
C SER A 245 10.09 4.20 -2.15
N PHE A 246 9.14 3.34 -1.78
CA PHE A 246 8.67 2.25 -2.63
C PHE A 246 7.99 2.75 -3.91
N ILE A 247 7.12 3.76 -3.83
CA ILE A 247 6.48 4.36 -5.00
C ILE A 247 7.52 5.03 -5.92
N CYS A 248 8.51 5.72 -5.35
CA CYS A 248 9.61 6.31 -6.13
C CYS A 248 10.41 5.24 -6.89
N LEU A 249 10.67 4.08 -6.26
CA LEU A 249 11.32 2.95 -6.92
C LEU A 249 10.48 2.43 -8.10
N LEU A 250 9.17 2.23 -7.91
CA LEU A 250 8.27 1.77 -8.98
C LEU A 250 8.19 2.78 -10.13
N ALA A 251 8.08 4.07 -9.83
CA ALA A 251 8.07 5.12 -10.84
C ALA A 251 9.38 5.16 -11.64
N SER A 252 10.53 4.97 -10.97
CA SER A 252 11.84 4.87 -11.62
C SER A 252 11.90 3.66 -12.56
N ASN A 253 11.38 2.51 -12.13
CA ASN A 253 11.34 1.30 -12.96
C ASN A 253 10.42 1.48 -14.17
N ALA A 254 9.22 2.02 -14.00
CA ALA A 254 8.32 2.31 -15.12
C ALA A 254 8.97 3.27 -16.14
N LYS A 255 9.71 4.28 -15.67
CA LYS A 255 10.47 5.18 -16.54
C LYS A 255 11.56 4.44 -17.34
N LYS A 256 12.26 3.47 -16.73
CA LYS A 256 13.27 2.65 -17.42
C LYS A 256 12.63 1.76 -18.49
N GLU A 257 11.50 1.15 -18.17
CA GLU A 257 10.71 0.31 -19.09
C GLU A 257 9.91 1.12 -20.12
N LYS A 258 9.90 2.45 -20.02
CA LYS A 258 9.11 3.37 -20.86
C LYS A 258 7.61 3.06 -20.83
N THR A 259 7.10 2.69 -19.66
CA THR A 259 5.67 2.42 -19.44
C THR A 259 5.00 3.59 -18.72
N VAL A 260 3.70 3.76 -18.96
CA VAL A 260 2.89 4.69 -18.16
C VAL A 260 2.83 4.23 -16.71
N PHE A 261 2.78 5.20 -15.79
CA PHE A 261 2.69 4.91 -14.37
C PHE A 261 1.97 6.04 -13.64
N PHE A 262 0.84 5.73 -13.03
CA PHE A 262 0.03 6.68 -12.28
C PHE A 262 -0.46 6.03 -10.98
N PRO A 263 0.30 6.14 -9.89
CA PRO A 263 -0.11 5.56 -8.62
C PRO A 263 -1.26 6.36 -8.00
N ILE A 264 -2.18 5.67 -7.35
CA ILE A 264 -3.24 6.27 -6.54
C ILE A 264 -2.97 5.92 -5.09
N LEU A 265 -2.90 6.92 -4.22
CA LEU A 265 -2.55 6.79 -2.82
C LEU A 265 -3.71 7.26 -1.95
N ALA A 266 -4.25 6.37 -1.13
CA ALA A 266 -5.26 6.67 -0.13
C ALA A 266 -4.65 6.58 1.27
N ILE A 267 -4.67 7.67 2.03
CA ILE A 267 -4.05 7.74 3.36
C ILE A 267 -5.09 8.19 4.39
N GLU A 268 -5.29 7.38 5.42
CA GLU A 268 -6.18 7.68 6.53
C GLU A 268 -5.46 8.34 7.69
N GLU A 269 -5.91 9.52 8.06
CA GLU A 269 -5.45 10.26 9.25
C GLU A 269 -3.92 10.27 9.35
N PRO A 270 -3.21 10.82 8.34
CA PRO A 270 -1.76 10.92 8.35
C PRO A 270 -1.25 11.66 9.60
N GLU A 271 -2.05 12.54 10.19
CA GLU A 271 -1.73 13.34 11.38
C GLU A 271 -1.71 12.58 12.71
N ALA A 272 -2.19 11.34 12.76
CA ALA A 272 -2.38 10.62 14.03
C ALA A 272 -1.08 10.59 14.87
N HIS A 273 -1.19 10.94 16.15
CA HIS A 273 -0.07 11.00 17.10
C HIS A 273 1.09 11.95 16.73
N LEU A 274 0.89 12.90 15.81
CA LEU A 274 1.91 13.88 15.41
C LEU A 274 1.61 15.28 15.96
N HIS A 275 2.67 15.97 16.38
CA HIS A 275 2.61 17.39 16.73
C HIS A 275 2.26 18.25 15.50
N PRO A 276 1.52 19.37 15.62
CA PRO A 276 1.10 20.20 14.48
C PRO A 276 2.19 20.57 13.47
N ASN A 277 3.41 20.90 13.92
CA ASN A 277 4.52 21.19 13.02
C ASN A 277 4.92 19.98 12.16
N ALA A 278 4.91 18.77 12.74
CA ALA A 278 5.19 17.54 12.01
C ALA A 278 4.06 17.21 11.01
N GLN A 279 2.80 17.54 11.32
CA GLN A 279 1.68 17.34 10.39
C GLN A 279 1.84 18.19 9.10
N LYS A 280 2.31 19.44 9.23
CA LYS A 280 2.60 20.30 8.06
C LYS A 280 3.75 19.74 7.21
N GLN A 281 4.83 19.29 7.86
CA GLN A 281 5.95 18.64 7.16
C GLN A 281 5.51 17.35 6.48
N LEU A 282 4.68 16.55 7.15
CA LEU A 282 4.14 15.32 6.61
C LEU A 282 3.31 15.56 5.35
N TYR A 283 2.45 16.58 5.35
CA TYR A 283 1.69 16.96 4.17
C TYR A 283 2.60 17.26 2.97
N SER A 284 3.70 18.00 3.17
CA SER A 284 4.69 18.24 2.12
C SER A 284 5.32 16.94 1.60
N GLN A 285 5.65 16.00 2.50
CA GLN A 285 6.16 14.68 2.10
C GLN A 285 5.13 13.91 1.26
N ILE A 286 3.85 13.91 1.64
CA ILE A 286 2.78 13.25 0.89
C ILE A 286 2.55 13.92 -0.46
N ASN A 287 2.51 15.26 -0.49
CA ASN A 287 2.27 16.00 -1.72
C ASN A 287 3.34 15.75 -2.78
N SER A 288 4.59 15.55 -2.35
CA SER A 288 5.72 15.23 -3.22
C SER A 288 5.70 13.82 -3.84
N ILE A 289 4.81 12.93 -3.38
CA ILE A 289 4.65 11.60 -3.97
C ILE A 289 3.99 11.76 -5.35
N ALA A 290 4.51 11.02 -6.34
CA ALA A 290 3.94 10.98 -7.68
C ALA A 290 2.49 10.46 -7.67
N GLY A 291 1.70 10.83 -8.68
CA GLY A 291 0.33 10.38 -8.84
C GLY A 291 -0.71 11.10 -7.97
N GLN A 292 -1.89 10.48 -7.83
CA GLN A 292 -3.03 11.04 -7.13
C GLN A 292 -3.04 10.66 -5.65
N LYS A 293 -3.14 11.65 -4.75
CA LYS A 293 -3.23 11.44 -3.31
C LYS A 293 -4.62 11.81 -2.82
N ILE A 294 -5.25 10.93 -2.05
CA ILE A 294 -6.54 11.13 -1.44
C ILE A 294 -6.35 10.90 0.06
N ILE A 295 -6.48 11.97 0.83
CA ILE A 295 -6.19 11.98 2.26
C ILE A 295 -7.49 12.23 3.01
N SER A 296 -7.82 11.37 3.97
CA SER A 296 -8.82 11.72 4.98
C SER A 296 -8.11 12.35 6.17
N THR A 297 -8.59 13.50 6.61
CA THR A 297 -7.98 14.23 7.72
C THR A 297 -9.04 14.96 8.54
N HIS A 298 -8.83 14.99 9.84
CA HIS A 298 -9.53 15.85 10.79
C HIS A 298 -8.64 17.02 11.25
N SER A 299 -7.38 17.05 10.81
CA SER A 299 -6.41 18.08 11.19
C SER A 299 -6.69 19.41 10.49
N PRO A 300 -6.95 20.49 11.26
CA PRO A 300 -6.98 21.83 10.68
C PRO A 300 -5.62 22.26 10.14
N TYR A 301 -4.51 21.69 10.63
CA TYR A 301 -3.17 22.02 10.18
C TYR A 301 -2.85 21.45 8.80
N ILE A 302 -3.34 20.25 8.49
CA ILE A 302 -3.24 19.66 7.15
C ILE A 302 -4.16 20.42 6.19
N ALA A 303 -5.41 20.68 6.59
CA ALA A 303 -6.35 21.45 5.78
C ALA A 303 -5.82 22.86 5.46
N ALA A 304 -5.14 23.51 6.41
CA ALA A 304 -4.60 24.86 6.23
C ALA A 304 -3.42 24.96 5.25
N VAL A 305 -2.70 23.87 4.99
CA VAL A 305 -1.59 23.86 4.02
C VAL A 305 -1.98 23.30 2.66
N ALA A 306 -3.19 22.74 2.53
CA ALA A 306 -3.73 22.29 1.26
C ALA A 306 -4.28 23.45 0.43
N GLU A 307 -4.23 23.31 -0.90
CA GLU A 307 -4.89 24.29 -1.78
C GLU A 307 -6.41 24.16 -1.65
N LEU A 308 -7.13 25.29 -1.65
CA LEU A 308 -8.61 25.29 -1.51
C LEU A 308 -9.30 24.36 -2.50
N GLY A 309 -8.82 24.31 -3.74
CA GLY A 309 -9.35 23.43 -4.79
C GLY A 309 -9.21 21.92 -4.50
N GLN A 310 -8.33 21.54 -3.57
CA GLN A 310 -8.08 20.16 -3.16
C GLN A 310 -8.97 19.71 -2.00
N ILE A 311 -9.57 20.65 -1.25
CA ILE A 311 -10.34 20.31 -0.05
C ILE A 311 -11.75 19.86 -0.44
N ARG A 312 -12.19 18.74 0.15
CA ARG A 312 -13.55 18.22 0.03
C ARG A 312 -14.10 17.98 1.42
N ASN A 313 -15.32 18.44 1.68
CA ASN A 313 -15.98 18.27 2.97
C ASN A 313 -17.08 17.20 2.85
N PHE A 314 -17.03 16.18 3.70
CA PHE A 314 -18.10 15.20 3.81
C PHE A 314 -18.99 15.57 4.99
N TYR A 315 -20.27 15.80 4.73
CA TYR A 315 -21.24 16.19 5.76
C TYR A 315 -22.56 15.44 5.61
N LYS A 316 -23.28 15.32 6.73
CA LYS A 316 -24.60 14.69 6.80
C LYS A 316 -25.67 15.78 6.81
N ASP A 317 -26.70 15.57 6.01
CA ASP A 317 -27.98 16.30 6.04
C ASP A 317 -29.11 15.27 5.82
N GLN A 318 -29.96 15.40 4.78
CA GLN A 318 -30.91 14.35 4.39
C GLN A 318 -30.24 13.06 3.86
N GLY A 319 -28.94 13.13 3.58
CA GLY A 319 -28.06 12.07 3.13
C GLY A 319 -26.61 12.40 3.44
N VAL A 320 -25.67 11.66 2.88
CA VAL A 320 -24.23 11.99 2.95
C VAL A 320 -23.85 12.72 1.67
N TYR A 321 -23.25 13.91 1.83
CA TYR A 321 -22.85 14.77 0.72
C TYR A 321 -21.34 15.04 0.78
N CYS A 322 -20.76 15.24 -0.41
CA CYS A 322 -19.39 15.71 -0.58
C CYS A 322 -19.45 17.11 -1.20
N GLY A 323 -19.10 18.12 -0.41
CA GLY A 323 -19.02 19.52 -0.83
C GLY A 323 -17.60 19.91 -1.24
N ARG A 324 -17.51 20.94 -2.07
CA ARG A 324 -16.25 21.64 -2.35
C ARG A 324 -16.18 22.88 -1.45
N VAL A 325 -15.01 23.13 -0.88
CA VAL A 325 -14.74 24.34 -0.08
C VAL A 325 -14.58 25.55 -1.00
#